data_AF-A0A3P3XH97-F1
#
_entry.id   AF-A0A3P3XH97-F1
#
_cell.length_a   1.000
_cell.length_b   1.000
_cell.length_c   1.000
_cell.angle_alpha   90.00
_cell.angle_beta   90.00
_cell.angle_gamma   90.00
#
_symmetry.space_group_name_H-M   'P 1'
#
loop_
_entity.id
_entity.type
_entity.pdbx_description
1 polymer ?
#
loop_
_entity_poly.entity_id
_entity_poly.type
_entity_poly.pdbx_seq_one_letter_code
_entity_poly.pdbx_strand_id
1 'polypeptide(L)'
;MPLLQVRDCPEDIYKKIVLAARRKNRTIAQQTVVLLGKSLGQEESNIERRKRLLEKIQTRNISETTKEIDAVALLREDRDR
;
A
#
# COMPACT_ATOMS: atom_id res chain seq x y z
N MET A 1 6.48 -6.98 -15.28
CA MET A 1 7.46 -6.74 -14.21
C MET A 1 8.61 -7.72 -14.37
N PRO A 2 9.85 -7.33 -14.06
CA PRO A 2 10.99 -8.25 -14.11
C PRO A 2 10.83 -9.37 -13.08
N LEU A 3 11.18 -10.60 -13.47
CA LEU A 3 11.21 -11.76 -12.57
C LEU A 3 12.57 -11.78 -11.84
N LEU A 4 12.53 -11.78 -10.51
CA LEU A 4 13.72 -11.97 -9.66
C LEU A 4 13.69 -13.38 -9.07
N GLN A 5 14.72 -14.17 -9.34
CA GLN A 5 14.89 -15.50 -8.75
C GLN A 5 16.17 -15.53 -7.92
N VAL A 6 16.06 -16.04 -6.68
CA VAL A 6 17.21 -16.30 -5.81
C VAL A 6 17.59 -17.76 -5.95
N ARG A 7 18.86 -18.03 -6.29
CA ARG A 7 19.41 -19.39 -6.35
C ARG A 7 20.11 -19.72 -5.04
N ASP A 8 20.09 -21.00 -4.68
CA ASP A 8 20.79 -21.55 -3.49
C ASP A 8 20.48 -20.79 -2.19
N CYS A 9 19.21 -20.42 -2.00
CA CYS A 9 18.76 -19.71 -0.81
C CYS A 9 18.93 -20.62 0.42
N PRO A 10 19.71 -20.21 1.44
CA PRO A 10 19.83 -20.97 2.68
C PRO A 10 18.48 -21.21 3.36
N GLU A 11 18.26 -22.43 3.83
CA GLU A 11 16.99 -22.88 4.41
C GLU A 11 16.57 -22.03 5.62
N ASP A 12 17.54 -21.58 6.43
CA ASP A 12 17.29 -20.74 7.59
C ASP A 12 16.78 -19.34 7.19
N ILE A 13 17.32 -18.77 6.12
CA ILE A 13 16.86 -17.49 5.57
C ILE A 13 15.46 -17.64 4.99
N TYR A 14 15.23 -18.68 4.19
CA TYR A 14 13.91 -18.96 3.64
C TYR A 14 12.85 -19.08 4.74
N LYS A 15 13.11 -19.85 5.81
CA LYS A 15 12.21 -19.99 6.97
C LYS A 15 11.94 -18.64 7.65
N LYS A 16 12.95 -17.79 7.83
CA LYS A 16 12.77 -16.45 8.41
C LYS A 16 11.84 -15.58 7.56
N ILE A 17 11.98 -15.62 6.23
CA ILE A 17 11.11 -14.88 5.31
C ILE A 17 9.68 -15.40 5.40
N VAL A 18 9.48 -16.72 5.41
CA VAL A 18 8.15 -17.35 5.55
C VAL A 18 7.46 -16.90 6.84
N LEU A 19 8.19 -16.93 7.97
CA LEU A 19 7.65 -16.48 9.26
C LEU A 19 7.28 -14.99 9.24
N ALA A 20 8.13 -14.14 8.66
CA ALA A 20 7.85 -12.71 8.52
C ALA A 20 6.62 -12.46 7.63
N ALA A 21 6.47 -13.22 6.54
CA ALA A 21 5.34 -13.12 5.62
C ALA A 21 4.03 -13.49 6.31
N ARG A 22 4.00 -14.60 7.06
CA ARG A 22 2.84 -15.03 7.87
C ARG A 22 2.44 -13.97 8.90
N ARG A 23 3.40 -13.41 9.64
CA ARG A 23 3.13 -12.34 10.64
C ARG A 23 2.52 -11.08 10.05
N LYS A 24 2.71 -10.83 8.75
CA LYS A 24 2.19 -9.66 8.05
C LYS A 24 1.03 -9.99 7.10
N ASN A 25 0.52 -11.23 7.10
CA ASN A 25 -0.51 -11.72 6.19
C ASN A 25 -0.17 -11.43 4.71
N ARG A 26 1.08 -11.68 4.32
CA ARG A 26 1.61 -11.45 2.97
C ARG A 26 2.10 -12.75 2.35
N THR A 27 2.18 -12.78 1.02
CA THR A 27 2.89 -13.85 0.31
C THR A 27 4.39 -13.73 0.53
N ILE A 28 5.13 -14.83 0.37
CA ILE A 28 6.60 -14.85 0.47
C ILE A 28 7.22 -13.85 -0.52
N ALA A 29 6.72 -13.84 -1.76
CA ALA A 29 7.19 -12.91 -2.80
C ALA A 29 7.00 -11.44 -2.38
N GLN A 30 5.81 -11.07 -1.88
CA GLN A 30 5.53 -9.72 -1.41
C GLN A 30 6.43 -9.33 -0.23
N GLN A 31 6.60 -10.23 0.73
CA GLN A 31 7.45 -9.97 1.89
C GLN A 31 8.93 -9.84 1.48
N THR A 32 9.38 -10.62 0.50
CA THR A 32 10.75 -10.53 -0.05
C THR A 32 10.99 -9.17 -0.70
N VAL A 33 10.07 -8.70 -1.53
CA VAL A 33 10.16 -7.36 -2.15
C VAL A 33 10.21 -6.26 -1.07
N VAL A 34 9.40 -6.37 -0.02
CA VAL A 34 9.43 -5.42 1.09
C VAL A 34 10.78 -5.46 1.79
N LEU A 35 11.30 -6.63 2.14
CA LEU A 35 12.61 -6.75 2.80
C LEU A 35 13.74 -6.18 1.94
N LEU A 36 13.72 -6.45 0.62
CA LEU A 36 14.69 -5.90 -0.33
C LEU A 36 14.61 -4.38 -0.40
N GLY A 37 13.40 -3.81 -0.54
CA GLY A 37 13.20 -2.37 -0.52
C GLY A 37 13.74 -1.74 0.77
N LYS A 38 13.49 -2.39 1.92
CA LYS A 38 14.04 -1.93 3.20
C LYS A 38 15.56 -1.95 3.25
N SER A 39 16.19 -3.03 2.81
CA SER A 39 17.65 -3.14 2.77
C SER A 39 18.31 -2.15 1.81
N LEU A 40 17.60 -1.73 0.76
CA LEU A 40 18.07 -0.73 -0.20
C LEU A 40 17.79 0.71 0.26
N GLY A 41 17.35 0.92 1.51
CA GLY A 41 17.03 2.24 2.04
C GLY A 41 15.78 2.86 1.42
N GLN A 42 14.96 2.08 0.73
CA GLN A 42 13.68 2.54 0.15
C GLN A 42 12.53 2.44 1.18
N GLU A 43 12.85 2.40 2.48
CA GLU A 43 11.85 2.62 3.52
C GLU A 43 11.38 4.07 3.42
N GLU A 44 10.27 4.29 2.72
CA GLU A 44 9.51 5.51 2.94
C GLU A 44 9.09 5.56 4.40
N SER A 45 9.46 6.64 5.07
CA SER A 45 8.91 6.92 6.39
C SER A 45 7.38 6.95 6.28
N ASN A 46 6.70 6.57 7.37
CA ASN A 46 5.23 6.65 7.42
C ASN A 46 4.73 8.06 7.06
N ILE A 47 5.55 9.09 7.33
CA ILE A 47 5.29 10.49 7.01
C ILE A 47 5.35 10.72 5.51
N GLU A 48 6.43 10.30 4.83
CA GLU A 48 6.57 10.45 3.37
C GLU A 48 5.51 9.67 2.61
N ARG A 49 5.23 8.43 3.05
CA ARG A 49 4.17 7.61 2.45
C ARG A 49 2.82 8.31 2.55
N ARG A 50 2.51 8.90 3.71
CA ARG A 50 1.26 9.65 3.94
C ARG A 50 1.22 10.92 3.10
N LYS A 51 2.32 11.67 3.03
CA LYS A 51 2.43 12.89 2.24
C LYS A 51 2.15 12.62 0.75
N ARG A 52 2.81 11.61 0.18
CA ARG A 52 2.59 11.19 -1.21
C ARG A 52 1.16 10.74 -1.48
N LEU A 53 0.53 10.06 -0.52
CA LEU A 53 -0.87 9.63 -0.64
C LEU A 53 -1.82 10.82 -0.63
N LEU A 54 -1.60 11.79 0.25
CA LEU A 54 -2.40 13.03 0.29
C LEU A 54 -2.21 13.87 -0.98
N GLU A 55 -0.99 14.00 -1.48
CA GLU A 55 -0.71 14.65 -2.76
C GLU A 55 -1.48 13.99 -3.90
N LYS A 56 -1.44 12.64 -3.99
CA LYS A 56 -2.21 11.90 -5.01
C LYS A 56 -3.71 12.11 -4.91
N ILE A 57 -4.25 12.27 -3.69
CA ILE A 57 -5.67 12.56 -3.49
C ILE A 57 -5.99 13.98 -3.98
N GLN A 58 -5.14 14.96 -3.65
CA GLN A 58 -5.34 16.35 -4.08
C GLN A 58 -5.21 16.54 -5.58
N THR A 59 -4.23 15.88 -6.22
CA THR A 59 -4.01 15.99 -7.67
C THR A 59 -4.98 15.14 -8.49
N ARG A 60 -5.89 14.39 -7.85
CA ARG A 60 -6.84 13.55 -8.56
C ARG A 60 -7.81 14.46 -9.31
N ASN A 61 -7.91 14.25 -10.62
CA ASN A 61 -8.86 14.98 -11.44
C ASN A 61 -10.27 14.43 -11.14
N ILE A 62 -11.10 15.24 -10.51
CA ILE A 62 -12.49 14.92 -10.15
C ILE A 62 -13.38 15.72 -11.10
N SER A 63 -14.35 15.04 -11.73
CA SER A 63 -15.36 15.69 -12.58
C SER A 63 -16.03 16.84 -11.83
N GLU A 64 -16.26 17.97 -12.50
CA GLU A 64 -16.96 19.13 -11.93
C GLU A 64 -18.36 18.74 -11.44
N THR A 65 -19.04 17.85 -12.15
CA THR A 65 -20.36 17.31 -11.76
C THR A 65 -20.33 16.61 -10.41
N THR A 66 -19.20 16.03 -10.01
CA THR A 66 -19.06 15.34 -8.71
C THR A 66 -18.69 16.31 -7.58
N LYS A 67 -18.09 17.47 -7.90
CA LYS A 67 -17.76 18.52 -6.92
C LYS A 67 -18.97 19.33 -6.51
N GLU A 68 -19.95 19.48 -7.40
CA GLU A 68 -21.20 20.19 -7.12
C GLU A 68 -22.19 19.39 -6.25
N ILE A 69 -21.94 18.08 -6.06
CA ILE A 69 -22.79 17.25 -5.22
C ILE A 69 -22.63 17.66 -3.76
N ASP A 70 -23.71 18.16 -3.16
CA ASP A 70 -23.75 18.40 -1.72
C ASP A 70 -23.90 17.07 -0.97
N ALA A 71 -22.76 16.57 -0.48
CA ALA A 71 -22.71 15.36 0.33
C ALA A 71 -23.55 15.47 1.63
N VAL A 72 -23.73 16.69 2.16
CA VAL A 72 -24.51 16.91 3.39
C VAL A 72 -26.00 16.78 3.10
N ALA A 73 -26.47 17.30 1.97
CA ALA A 73 -27.85 17.14 1.53
C ALA A 73 -28.21 15.66 1.33
N LEU A 74 -27.34 14.90 0.65
CA LEU A 74 -27.55 13.46 0.42
C LEU A 74 -27.59 12.66 1.73
N LEU A 75 -26.73 12.97 2.70
CA LEU A 75 -26.73 12.32 4.02
C LEU A 75 -28.00 12.63 4.84
N ARG A 76 -28.62 13.80 4.63
CA ARG A 76 -29.86 14.18 5.30
C ARG A 76 -31.06 13.48 4.66
N GLU A 77 -31.13 13.44 3.34
CA GLU A 77 -32.18 12.70 2.61
C GLU A 77 -32.27 11.23 3.03
N ASP A 78 -31.12 10.56 3.22
CA ASP A 78 -31.09 9.14 3.61
C ASP A 78 -31.52 8.92 5.08
N ARG A 79 -31.42 9.96 5.92
CA ARG A 79 -31.72 9.89 7.36
C ARG A 79 -33.18 10.22 7.69
N ASP A 80 -33.83 11.02 6.84
CA ASP A 80 -35.24 11.40 6.98
C ASP A 80 -36.20 10.40 6.30
N ARG A 81 -35.67 9.26 5.82
CA ARG A 81 -36.39 8.20 5.10
C ARG A 81 -36.53 6.95 5.96
#